data_AF-A0A1H8D6R1-F1
#
_entry.id   AF-A0A1H8D6R1-F1
#
_cell.length_a   1.000
_cell.length_b   1.000
_cell.length_c   1.000
_cell.angle_alpha   90.00
_cell.angle_beta   90.00
_cell.angle_gamma   90.00
#
_symmetry.space_group_name_H-M   'P 1'
#
loop_
_entity.id
_entity.type
_entity.pdbx_description
1 polymer ?
#
loop_
_entity_poly.entity_id
_entity_poly.type
_entity_poly.pdbx_seq_one_letter_code
_entity_poly.pdbx_strand_id
1 'polypeptide(L)'
;MTTEARVREALREIVDPCTAATGSNLDVVEMGLVEAVEVADGEVRVAFRLTTPACHMVPYFIEEIESRVEPMAGVESVTVDTDNGMQWTPDMMTDAARERRQATLEGYEAYYGEEASAE
;
A
#
# COMPACT_ATOMS: atom_id res chain seq x y z
N MET A 1 13.79 -7.97 -19.51
CA MET A 1 14.41 -7.37 -18.33
C MET A 1 13.37 -6.55 -17.61
N THR A 2 13.13 -6.88 -16.35
CA THR A 2 12.24 -6.15 -15.45
C THR A 2 12.76 -4.73 -15.22
N THR A 3 11.86 -3.76 -15.13
CA THR A 3 12.18 -2.35 -14.86
C THR A 3 11.47 -1.90 -13.60
N GLU A 4 11.99 -0.84 -12.96
CA GLU A 4 11.36 -0.21 -11.79
C GLU A 4 9.87 0.10 -12.05
N ALA A 5 9.58 0.75 -13.18
CA ALA A 5 8.21 1.10 -13.54
C ALA A 5 7.31 -0.14 -13.65
N ARG A 6 7.81 -1.25 -14.20
CA ARG A 6 7.04 -2.49 -14.32
C ARG A 6 6.75 -3.12 -12.96
N VAL A 7 7.72 -3.09 -12.05
CA VAL A 7 7.54 -3.54 -10.67
C VAL A 7 6.50 -2.67 -9.98
N ARG A 8 6.64 -1.34 -10.02
CA ARG A 8 5.67 -0.41 -9.42
C ARG A 8 4.25 -0.63 -9.94
N GLU A 9 4.08 -0.88 -11.24
CA GLU A 9 2.76 -1.17 -11.80
C GLU A 9 2.17 -2.48 -11.24
N ALA A 10 2.97 -3.53 -11.06
CA ALA A 10 2.48 -4.76 -10.43
C ALA A 10 2.15 -4.56 -8.95
N LEU A 11 2.86 -3.69 -8.24
CA LEU A 11 2.55 -3.37 -6.84
C LEU A 11 1.19 -2.65 -6.70
N ARG A 12 0.66 -1.99 -7.73
CA ARG A 12 -0.70 -1.42 -7.72
C ARG A 12 -1.80 -2.48 -7.58
N GLU A 13 -1.49 -3.75 -7.85
CA GLU A 13 -2.45 -4.85 -7.69
C GLU A 13 -2.57 -5.33 -6.23
N ILE A 14 -1.76 -4.77 -5.32
CA ILE A 14 -1.80 -5.08 -3.88
C ILE A 14 -2.65 -4.00 -3.20
N VAL A 15 -3.87 -4.38 -2.81
CA VAL A 15 -4.78 -3.51 -2.05
C VAL A 15 -4.47 -3.65 -0.56
N ASP A 16 -4.39 -2.54 0.18
CA ASP A 16 -4.24 -2.60 1.64
C ASP A 16 -5.51 -3.20 2.27
N PRO A 17 -5.40 -4.35 2.96
CA PRO A 17 -6.54 -5.02 3.57
C PRO A 17 -7.27 -4.15 4.60
N CYS A 18 -6.58 -3.19 5.25
CA CYS A 18 -7.21 -2.26 6.19
C CYS A 18 -8.12 -1.27 5.46
N THR A 19 -7.68 -0.71 4.33
CA THR A 19 -8.51 0.17 3.49
C THR A 19 -9.62 -0.57 2.75
N ALA A 20 -9.40 -1.85 2.41
CA ALA A 20 -10.44 -2.70 1.86
C ALA A 20 -11.54 -2.96 2.90
N ALA A 21 -11.16 -3.29 4.14
CA ALA A 21 -12.10 -3.52 5.23
C ALA A 21 -12.92 -2.27 5.59
N THR A 22 -12.35 -1.08 5.42
CA THR A 22 -13.05 0.21 5.63
C THR A 22 -13.76 0.72 4.38
N GLY A 23 -13.60 0.07 3.22
CA GLY A 23 -14.36 0.37 2.00
C GLY A 23 -13.69 1.34 1.02
N SER A 24 -12.54 1.94 1.34
CA SER A 24 -11.82 2.84 0.43
C SER A 24 -11.02 2.11 -0.66
N ASN A 25 -10.67 0.83 -0.44
CA ASN A 25 -9.99 -0.05 -1.40
C ASN A 25 -8.78 0.63 -2.08
N LEU A 26 -7.79 1.00 -1.29
CA LEU A 26 -6.60 1.71 -1.76
C LEU A 26 -5.42 0.75 -1.96
N ASP A 27 -4.71 0.89 -3.07
CA ASP A 27 -3.48 0.14 -3.34
C ASP A 27 -2.24 0.72 -2.65
N VAL A 28 -1.21 -0.11 -2.47
CA VAL A 28 0.01 0.28 -1.74
C VAL A 28 0.81 1.40 -2.43
N VAL A 29 0.67 1.56 -3.75
CA VAL A 29 1.34 2.63 -4.52
C VAL A 29 0.60 3.94 -4.37
N GLU A 30 -0.73 3.92 -4.53
CA GLU A 30 -1.55 5.13 -4.38
C GLU A 30 -1.59 5.66 -2.95
N MET A 31 -1.39 4.77 -1.96
CA MET A 31 -1.21 5.13 -0.57
C MET A 31 0.18 5.71 -0.29
N GLY A 32 1.14 5.59 -1.20
CA GLY A 32 2.52 6.06 -0.98
C GLY A 32 3.34 5.17 -0.04
N LEU A 33 2.95 3.88 0.11
CA LEU A 33 3.68 2.92 0.94
C LEU A 33 4.95 2.42 0.25
N VAL A 34 5.00 2.44 -1.08
CA VAL A 34 6.20 2.09 -1.84
C VAL A 34 7.14 3.29 -1.92
N GLU A 35 8.18 3.29 -1.09
CA GLU A 35 9.21 4.33 -1.04
C GLU A 35 10.09 4.30 -2.29
N ALA A 36 10.75 3.16 -2.49
CA ALA A 36 11.71 2.97 -3.55
C ALA A 36 11.60 1.56 -4.10
N VAL A 37 11.92 1.42 -5.38
CA VAL A 37 12.08 0.15 -6.05
C VAL A 37 13.42 0.22 -6.78
N GLU A 38 14.30 -0.71 -6.46
CA GLU A 38 15.62 -0.82 -7.08
C GLU A 38 15.68 -2.15 -7.81
N VAL A 39 16.12 -2.11 -9.07
CA VAL A 39 16.26 -3.31 -9.91
C VAL A 39 17.67 -3.32 -10.48
N ALA A 40 18.47 -4.30 -10.06
CA ALA A 40 19.87 -4.44 -10.48
C ALA A 40 20.24 -5.92 -10.60
N ASP A 41 20.81 -6.31 -11.74
CA ASP A 41 21.40 -7.65 -11.94
C ASP A 41 20.52 -8.83 -11.48
N GLY A 42 19.20 -8.75 -11.74
CA GLY A 42 18.23 -9.78 -11.36
C GLY A 42 17.70 -9.69 -9.93
N GLU A 43 18.26 -8.82 -9.10
CA GLU A 43 17.78 -8.54 -7.75
C GLU A 43 16.78 -7.37 -7.77
N VAL A 44 15.65 -7.54 -7.08
CA VAL A 44 14.66 -6.48 -6.86
C VAL A 44 14.57 -6.16 -5.37
N ARG A 45 14.83 -4.90 -5.02
CA ARG A 45 14.67 -4.39 -3.66
C ARG A 45 13.50 -3.44 -3.60
N VAL A 46 12.56 -3.67 -2.68
CA VAL A 46 11.41 -2.81 -2.45
C VAL A 46 11.50 -2.22 -1.05
N ALA A 47 11.68 -0.92 -0.96
CA ALA A 47 11.57 -0.18 0.30
C ALA A 47 10.10 0.16 0.55
N PHE A 48 9.58 -0.29 1.69
CA PHE A 48 8.17 -0.27 2.02
C PHE A 48 7.94 0.47 3.35
N ARG A 49 6.98 1.40 3.37
CA ARG A 49 6.62 2.18 4.55
C ARG A 49 5.38 1.61 5.20
N LEU A 50 5.37 1.60 6.52
CA LEU A 50 4.20 1.24 7.31
C LEU A 50 3.44 2.49 7.73
N THR A 51 2.12 2.37 7.80
CA THR A 51 1.24 3.46 8.25
C THR A 51 1.20 3.57 9.77
N THR A 52 1.56 2.49 10.48
CA THR A 52 1.59 2.43 11.95
C THR A 52 2.73 1.54 12.44
N PRO A 53 3.29 1.82 13.63
CA PRO A 53 4.26 0.93 14.27
C PRO A 53 3.65 -0.45 14.55
N ALA A 54 4.46 -1.51 14.42
CA ALA A 54 4.05 -2.89 14.69
C ALA A 54 2.78 -3.33 13.93
N CYS A 55 2.65 -2.87 12.67
CA CYS A 55 1.60 -3.31 11.77
C CYS A 55 1.63 -4.84 11.63
N HIS A 56 0.52 -5.50 11.96
CA HIS A 56 0.42 -6.97 11.89
C HIS A 56 0.32 -7.49 10.45
N MET A 57 0.07 -6.60 9.48
CA MET A 57 -0.04 -6.93 8.05
C MET A 57 1.32 -6.93 7.33
N VAL A 58 2.43 -6.67 8.02
CA VAL A 58 3.78 -6.71 7.42
C VAL A 58 4.06 -8.03 6.67
N PRO A 59 3.84 -9.22 7.27
CA PRO A 59 4.10 -10.48 6.57
C PRO A 59 3.26 -10.61 5.30
N TYR A 60 1.99 -10.19 5.34
CA TYR A 60 1.10 -10.18 4.18
C TYR A 60 1.65 -9.34 3.04
N PHE A 61 2.13 -8.11 3.32
CA PHE A 61 2.70 -7.26 2.27
C PHE A 61 3.97 -7.85 1.67
N ILE A 62 4.84 -8.44 2.49
CA ILE A 62 6.06 -9.08 2.01
C ILE A 62 5.71 -10.22 1.05
N GLU A 63 4.82 -11.13 1.47
CA GLU A 63 4.38 -12.26 0.64
C GLU A 63 3.70 -11.80 -0.67
N GLU A 64 2.85 -10.78 -0.62
CA GLU A 64 2.16 -10.26 -1.80
C GLU A 64 3.09 -9.55 -2.80
N ILE A 65 4.12 -8.85 -2.29
CA ILE A 65 5.17 -8.23 -3.11
C ILE A 65 6.01 -9.31 -3.78
N GLU A 66 6.52 -10.27 -3.00
CA GLU A 66 7.35 -11.36 -3.49
C GLU A 66 6.60 -12.16 -4.58
N SER A 67 5.38 -12.61 -4.29
CA SER A 67 4.58 -13.41 -5.22
C SER A 67 4.28 -12.74 -6.57
N ARG A 68 4.23 -11.40 -6.63
CA ARG A 68 4.00 -10.64 -7.87
C ARG A 68 5.27 -10.31 -8.62
N VAL A 69 6.38 -10.10 -7.90
CA VAL A 69 7.64 -9.65 -8.47
C VAL A 69 8.54 -10.82 -8.87
N GLU A 70 8.58 -11.90 -8.10
CA GLU A 70 9.38 -13.10 -8.39
C GLU A 70 9.10 -13.70 -9.78
N PRO A 71 7.85 -13.81 -10.27
CA PRO A 71 7.57 -14.38 -11.58
C PRO A 71 7.99 -13.49 -12.76
N MET A 72 8.46 -12.27 -12.51
CA MET A 72 8.82 -11.34 -13.58
C MET A 72 10.09 -11.77 -14.32
N ALA A 73 10.10 -11.53 -15.64
CA ALA A 73 11.17 -11.99 -16.51
C ALA A 73 12.55 -11.36 -16.19
N GLY A 74 13.44 -12.19 -15.66
CA GLY A 74 14.80 -11.81 -15.28
C GLY A 74 14.93 -11.35 -13.82
N VAL A 75 13.96 -11.66 -12.97
CA VAL A 75 14.09 -11.57 -11.51
C VAL A 75 14.63 -12.90 -10.98
N GLU A 76 15.66 -12.83 -10.14
CA GLU A 76 16.33 -13.95 -9.47
C GLU A 76 16.06 -13.92 -7.97
N SER A 77 15.91 -12.74 -7.37
CA SER A 77 15.58 -12.56 -5.95
C SER A 77 14.77 -11.30 -5.72
N VAL A 78 13.93 -11.33 -4.69
CA VAL A 78 13.17 -10.17 -4.20
C VAL A 78 13.50 -9.96 -2.73
N THR A 79 13.69 -8.71 -2.32
CA THR A 79 13.89 -8.34 -0.91
C THR A 79 12.99 -7.16 -0.59
N VAL A 80 12.21 -7.27 0.49
CA VAL A 80 11.33 -6.21 0.97
C VAL A 80 11.87 -5.68 2.30
N ASP A 81 12.24 -4.41 2.35
CA ASP A 81 12.61 -3.74 3.60
C ASP A 81 11.45 -2.90 4.08
N THR A 82 11.13 -3.02 5.37
CA THR A 82 10.09 -2.20 6.01
C THR A 82 10.71 -1.18 6.95
N ASP A 83 10.10 0.00 7.00
CA ASP A 83 10.45 1.01 8.00
C ASP A 83 9.84 0.70 9.38
N ASN A 84 10.03 1.62 10.33
CA ASN A 84 9.47 1.51 11.68
C ASN A 84 8.00 1.98 11.81
N GLY A 85 7.34 2.31 10.69
CA GLY A 85 5.98 2.85 10.67
C GLY A 85 5.81 4.27 11.18
N MET A 86 6.88 5.07 11.14
CA MET A 86 6.84 6.48 11.54
C MET A 86 7.07 7.46 10.39
N GLN A 87 7.47 6.98 9.20
CA GLN A 87 7.80 7.87 8.09
C GLN A 87 6.60 8.23 7.21
N TRP A 88 5.57 7.38 7.18
CA TRP A 88 4.41 7.61 6.33
C TRP A 88 3.52 8.74 6.86
N THR A 89 3.03 9.58 5.94
CA THR A 89 2.04 10.63 6.22
C THR A 89 0.96 10.65 5.14
N PRO A 90 -0.29 11.07 5.44
CA PRO A 90 -1.36 11.14 4.45
C PRO A 90 -1.05 12.04 3.23
N ASP A 91 -0.12 12.97 3.36
CA ASP A 91 0.34 13.82 2.26
C ASP A 91 1.07 13.03 1.15
N MET A 92 1.57 11.83 1.47
CA MET A 92 2.19 10.91 0.51
C MET A 92 1.19 10.18 -0.39
N MET A 93 -0.09 10.19 -0.03
CA MET A 93 -1.14 9.60 -0.85
C MET A 93 -1.33 10.40 -2.15
N THR A 94 -1.80 9.74 -3.19
CA THR A 94 -2.28 10.46 -4.39
C THR A 94 -3.56 11.25 -4.07
N ASP A 95 -3.85 12.30 -4.85
CA ASP A 95 -5.09 13.07 -4.68
C ASP A 95 -6.33 12.18 -4.77
N ALA A 96 -6.38 11.29 -5.76
CA ALA A 96 -7.48 10.34 -5.93
C ALA A 96 -7.63 9.37 -4.74
N ALA A 97 -6.52 8.94 -4.12
CA ALA A 97 -6.55 8.11 -2.93
C ALA A 97 -7.11 8.87 -1.72
N ARG A 98 -6.71 10.14 -1.55
CA ARG A 98 -7.23 11.02 -0.49
C ARG A 98 -8.72 11.26 -0.65
N GLU A 99 -9.17 11.57 -1.87
CA GLU A 99 -10.59 11.79 -2.19
C GLU A 99 -11.44 10.54 -1.89
N ARG A 100 -10.98 9.35 -2.30
CA ARG A 100 -11.66 8.08 -1.99
C ARG A 100 -11.74 7.84 -0.48
N ARG A 101 -10.64 8.03 0.23
CA ARG A 101 -10.60 7.88 1.69
C ARG A 101 -11.55 8.87 2.38
N GLN A 102 -11.59 10.11 1.93
CA GLN A 102 -12.47 11.14 2.48
C GLN A 102 -13.95 10.80 2.22
N ALA A 103 -14.31 10.41 1.00
CA ALA A 103 -15.68 10.02 0.67
C ALA A 103 -16.16 8.82 1.52
N THR A 104 -15.28 7.87 1.82
CA THR A 104 -15.57 6.78 2.76
C THR A 104 -15.86 7.30 4.17
N LEU A 105 -15.04 8.23 4.68
CA LEU A 105 -15.22 8.81 6.02
C LEU A 105 -16.51 9.62 6.13
N GLU A 106 -16.82 10.44 5.11
CA GLU A 106 -18.08 11.20 5.03
C GLU A 106 -19.30 10.27 5.02
N GLY A 107 -19.20 9.12 4.33
CA GLY A 107 -20.24 8.09 4.35
C GLY A 107 -20.46 7.49 5.74
N TYR A 108 -19.38 7.22 6.49
CA TYR A 108 -19.48 6.76 7.88
C TYR A 108 -20.07 7.83 8.80
N GLU A 109 -19.68 9.09 8.63
CA GLU A 109 -20.21 10.19 9.44
C GLU A 109 -21.70 10.43 9.17
N ALA A 110 -22.16 10.33 7.93
CA ALA A 110 -23.58 10.38 7.62
C ALA A 110 -24.33 9.23 8.31
N TYR A 111 -23.85 7.99 8.14
CA TYR A 111 -24.51 6.81 8.70
C TYR A 111 -24.58 6.80 10.23
N TYR A 112 -23.46 7.05 10.92
CA TYR A 112 -23.39 6.98 12.38
C TYR A 112 -23.70 8.32 13.07
N GLY A 113 -23.52 9.46 12.39
CA GLY A 113 -23.84 10.79 12.94
C GLY A 113 -25.33 11.07 13.02
N GLU A 114 -26.13 10.47 12.13
CA GLU A 114 -27.59 10.46 12.23
C GLU A 114 -28.07 9.67 13.47
N GLU A 115 -27.41 8.56 13.82
CA GLU A 115 -27.74 7.78 15.02
C GLU A 115 -27.36 8.51 16.32
N ALA A 116 -26.21 9.18 16.37
CA ALA A 116 -25.76 9.95 17.55
C ALA A 116 -26.62 11.21 17.84
N SER A 117 -27.34 11.72 16.84
CA SER A 117 -28.23 12.88 16.98
C SER A 117 -29.67 12.48 17.32
N ALA A 118 -29.97 11.17 17.32
CA ALA A 118 -31.28 10.61 17.63
C ALA A 118 -31.45 10.22 19.12
N GLU A 119 -30.44 10.44 19.95
CA GLU A 119 -30.44 10.25 21.42
C GLU A 119 -30.62 11.56 22.21
#